data_AF-A0A5P9WYS1-F1
#
_entry.id   AF-A0A5P9WYS1-F1
#
_cell.length_a   1.000
_cell.length_b   1.000
_cell.length_c   1.000
_cell.angle_alpha   90.00
_cell.angle_beta   90.00
_cell.angle_gamma   90.00
#
_symmetry.space_group_name_H-M   'P 1'
#
loop_
_entity.id
_entity.type
_entity.pdbx_description
1 polymer ?
#
loop_
_entity_poly.entity_id
_entity_poly.type
_entity_poly.pdbx_seq_one_letter_code
_entity_poly.pdbx_strand_id
1 'polypeptide(L)'
;MPKCGSSSCCSSVSIPEQKASGAPAKEPRRALADQTNTGRAGPGHDAAPQPGPPPRIEPRAALQEELRMTTSTTARRGHIRIGAALMTSMLAFPFLVGCADQGKTNGSASSSGNSGGMTVQFVNPLPSYPTWRQIGDCMKDEAKKLGVELTESGPTGQALDATAMIKQVRQATANKKDAIITFPSSTGFTQVLKQAQDAGVVTGTIYGPGGKEFGADYNIAPDFSVIGEKLVNAVAALPGKHVLGLVAAADTGLGKSWMDGVEAAAAKTDNVTIAGAVYTGDDAAKALPQVNGLLTAHPDVTEIVTHMGTVTPGATAAIKSHGRVGKTFLLAGGHDNGGSKAVEEGTANLILLQDVCTLGKQLLDGVVDIKQGKPAPEVPIKLKVVGKDQLEGLLREGWV
;
A
#
# COMPACT_ATOMS: atom_id res chain seq x y z
N MET A 1 -42.60 1.43 -48.38
CA MET A 1 -43.66 2.41 -48.73
C MET A 1 -44.65 2.49 -47.56
N PRO A 2 -45.16 3.67 -47.19
CA PRO A 2 -44.57 4.65 -46.25
C PRO A 2 -45.50 4.91 -45.01
N LYS A 3 -45.11 5.59 -43.92
CA LYS A 3 -44.86 7.05 -43.80
C LYS A 3 -44.25 7.38 -42.42
N CYS A 4 -43.13 8.12 -42.42
CA CYS A 4 -42.76 9.04 -41.34
C CYS A 4 -42.92 10.47 -41.86
N GLY A 5 -43.54 11.34 -41.06
CA GLY A 5 -43.69 12.77 -41.34
C GLY A 5 -42.75 13.60 -40.48
N SER A 6 -41.88 14.36 -41.16
CA SER A 6 -41.36 15.72 -40.89
C SER A 6 -41.30 16.26 -39.44
N SER A 7 -40.11 16.71 -39.01
CA SER A 7 -39.79 18.16 -38.93
C SER A 7 -38.32 18.47 -38.54
N SER A 8 -37.78 19.52 -39.19
CA SER A 8 -36.61 20.37 -38.85
C SER A 8 -35.16 19.96 -39.19
N CYS A 9 -34.83 20.20 -40.46
CA CYS A 9 -33.68 20.92 -41.04
C CYS A 9 -32.30 20.92 -40.34
N CYS A 10 -31.35 20.21 -40.96
CA CYS A 10 -29.92 20.52 -40.97
C CYS A 10 -29.61 21.61 -42.02
N SER A 11 -28.71 22.54 -41.68
CA SER A 11 -27.95 23.32 -42.66
C SER A 11 -26.47 23.23 -42.34
N SER A 12 -25.75 22.55 -43.23
CA SER A 12 -24.30 22.57 -43.41
C SER A 12 -23.82 23.94 -43.89
N VAL A 13 -22.74 24.49 -43.33
CA VAL A 13 -22.01 25.62 -43.92
C VAL A 13 -20.51 25.35 -43.90
N SER A 14 -19.96 25.47 -45.10
CA SER A 14 -18.59 25.33 -45.57
C SER A 14 -17.70 26.50 -45.13
N ILE A 15 -16.40 26.24 -44.94
CA ILE A 15 -15.36 27.25 -44.70
C ILE A 15 -14.67 27.61 -46.02
N PRO A 16 -14.52 28.89 -46.39
CA PRO A 16 -13.63 29.31 -47.48
C PRO A 16 -12.34 29.98 -47.00
N GLU A 17 -11.25 29.74 -47.75
CA GLU A 17 -10.00 30.49 -47.76
C GLU A 17 -10.15 31.91 -48.35
N GLN A 18 -9.34 32.87 -47.88
CA GLN A 18 -8.48 33.71 -48.76
C GLN A 18 -7.43 34.57 -48.00
N LYS A 19 -6.31 34.80 -48.71
CA LYS A 19 -5.06 35.58 -48.42
C LYS A 19 -5.34 37.08 -48.09
N ALA A 20 -4.44 37.95 -47.58
CA ALA A 20 -3.00 38.16 -47.78
C ALA A 20 -2.38 39.22 -46.81
N SER A 21 -1.03 39.28 -46.77
CA SER A 21 -0.15 40.49 -46.69
C SER A 21 0.18 41.19 -45.35
N GLY A 22 1.49 41.37 -45.07
CA GLY A 22 2.07 42.54 -44.36
C GLY A 22 3.06 42.26 -43.22
N ALA A 23 4.33 42.68 -43.35
CA ALA A 23 5.47 42.41 -42.45
C ALA A 23 5.67 43.48 -41.32
N PRO A 24 6.80 43.58 -40.56
CA PRO A 24 6.83 43.44 -39.08
C PRO A 24 7.28 44.70 -38.29
N ALA A 25 7.12 44.70 -36.96
CA ALA A 25 7.68 45.72 -36.03
C ALA A 25 8.16 45.03 -34.74
N LYS A 26 9.48 44.97 -34.47
CA LYS A 26 10.40 45.96 -33.86
C LYS A 26 10.45 45.92 -32.32
N GLU A 27 11.56 45.36 -31.84
CA GLU A 27 12.22 45.56 -30.54
C GLU A 27 12.50 47.05 -30.25
N PRO A 28 12.74 47.42 -28.97
CA PRO A 28 13.72 48.47 -28.72
C PRO A 28 14.75 48.05 -27.65
N ARG A 29 16.01 47.96 -28.07
CA ARG A 29 17.16 48.37 -27.25
C ARG A 29 17.34 49.89 -27.40
N ARG A 30 17.68 50.58 -26.30
CA ARG A 30 18.51 51.78 -26.35
C ARG A 30 19.36 51.91 -25.08
N ALA A 31 20.66 51.89 -25.29
CA ALA A 31 21.69 52.42 -24.40
C ALA A 31 21.63 53.98 -24.40
N LEU A 32 22.40 54.79 -23.67
CA LEU A 32 23.78 54.73 -23.20
C LEU A 32 23.98 56.04 -22.38
N ALA A 33 24.78 56.06 -21.31
CA ALA A 33 25.51 57.27 -20.92
C ALA A 33 26.65 56.92 -19.93
N ASP A 34 27.83 57.31 -20.36
CA ASP A 34 29.16 57.21 -19.77
C ASP A 34 29.44 58.43 -18.90
N GLN A 35 30.24 58.28 -17.82
CA GLN A 35 31.24 59.28 -17.40
C GLN A 35 32.09 58.79 -16.21
N THR A 36 33.39 58.71 -16.49
CA THR A 36 34.56 58.66 -15.61
C THR A 36 34.66 59.85 -14.64
N ASN A 37 35.21 59.68 -13.42
CA ASN A 37 36.54 60.19 -13.01
C ASN A 37 36.81 60.09 -11.47
N THR A 38 38.01 59.60 -11.13
CA THR A 38 38.94 59.88 -9.99
C THR A 38 38.46 60.31 -8.59
N GLY A 39 38.97 59.66 -7.52
CA GLY A 39 39.08 60.29 -6.18
C GLY A 39 39.41 59.40 -4.97
N ARG A 40 40.69 59.07 -4.77
CA ARG A 40 41.49 58.95 -3.51
C ARG A 40 40.86 58.67 -2.11
N ALA A 41 41.46 57.66 -1.44
CA ALA A 41 41.76 57.46 0.01
C ALA A 41 40.64 57.12 1.04
N GLY A 42 40.88 56.04 1.83
CA GLY A 42 40.00 55.45 2.88
C GLY A 42 39.98 56.17 4.25
N PRO A 43 39.77 55.51 5.42
CA PRO A 43 39.63 54.07 5.72
C PRO A 43 38.36 53.67 6.51
N GLY A 44 38.11 52.38 6.68
CA GLY A 44 37.09 51.85 7.62
C GLY A 44 36.73 50.40 7.38
N HIS A 45 37.57 49.47 7.86
CA HIS A 45 37.22 48.06 7.96
C HIS A 45 36.46 47.83 9.27
N ASP A 46 35.15 47.62 9.21
CA ASP A 46 34.39 46.95 10.26
C ASP A 46 34.07 45.53 9.80
N ALA A 47 34.74 44.57 10.44
CA ALA A 47 34.53 43.15 10.26
C ALA A 47 33.20 42.73 10.93
N ALA A 48 32.34 42.04 10.18
CA ALA A 48 31.17 41.37 10.73
C ALA A 48 31.58 40.29 11.75
N PRO A 49 30.85 40.10 12.86
CA PRO A 49 31.19 39.10 13.86
C PRO A 49 30.91 37.68 13.33
N GLN A 50 31.93 36.82 13.43
CA GLN A 50 31.83 35.38 13.14
C GLN A 50 30.92 34.68 14.16
N PRO A 51 30.11 33.68 13.75
CA PRO A 51 29.28 32.93 14.67
C PRO A 51 30.16 32.04 15.58
N GLY A 52 29.86 32.05 16.88
CA GLY A 52 30.54 31.25 17.88
C GLY A 52 30.36 29.74 17.66
N PRO A 53 31.27 28.90 18.21
CA PRO A 53 31.24 27.45 18.01
C PRO A 53 30.00 26.81 18.68
N PRO A 54 29.46 25.72 18.12
CA PRO A 54 28.32 25.03 18.70
C PRO A 54 28.66 24.41 20.07
N PRO A 55 27.67 24.25 20.97
CA PRO A 55 27.89 23.74 22.31
C PRO A 55 28.33 22.27 22.29
N ARG A 56 29.30 21.97 23.16
CA ARG A 56 29.90 20.65 23.37
C ARG A 56 28.86 19.73 24.05
N ILE A 57 28.45 18.66 23.37
CA ILE A 57 27.58 17.62 23.94
C ILE A 57 28.44 16.71 24.83
N GLU A 58 28.20 16.74 26.14
CA GLU A 58 28.79 15.77 27.07
C GLU A 58 28.03 14.42 27.03
N PRO A 59 28.72 13.29 27.22
CA PRO A 59 28.11 11.97 27.10
C PRO A 59 27.16 11.65 28.27
N ARG A 60 25.92 11.32 27.92
CA ARG A 60 24.83 10.85 28.80
C ARG A 60 25.25 9.63 29.62
N ALA A 61 25.48 9.84 30.91
CA ALA A 61 25.48 8.79 31.94
C ALA A 61 24.21 8.91 32.80
N ALA A 62 23.04 8.64 32.23
CA ALA A 62 21.77 8.60 32.99
C ALA A 62 20.64 7.85 32.23
N LEU A 63 20.95 6.77 31.51
CA LEU A 63 19.94 5.98 30.76
C LEU A 63 20.17 4.45 30.86
N GLN A 64 20.80 3.98 31.95
CA GLN A 64 21.11 2.56 32.12
C GLN A 64 20.46 1.89 33.34
N GLU A 65 19.52 2.54 34.02
CA GLU A 65 18.90 1.99 35.25
C GLU A 65 17.41 1.65 35.11
N GLU A 66 16.74 1.99 34.01
CA GLU A 66 15.32 1.65 33.75
C GLU A 66 15.12 0.34 32.97
N LEU A 67 16.18 -0.36 32.56
CA LEU A 67 16.10 -1.61 31.78
C LEU A 67 16.28 -2.90 32.59
N ARG A 68 16.20 -2.84 33.92
CA ARG A 68 16.38 -4.01 34.80
C ARG A 68 15.13 -4.54 35.49
N MET A 69 13.94 -4.09 35.13
CA MET A 69 12.69 -4.73 35.57
C MET A 69 11.75 -4.98 34.40
N THR A 70 11.87 -6.15 33.76
CA THR A 70 10.79 -6.93 33.10
C THR A 70 11.38 -8.06 32.25
N THR A 71 12.09 -9.01 32.87
CA THR A 71 12.32 -10.33 32.24
C THR A 71 12.40 -11.39 33.33
N SER A 72 11.25 -11.98 33.68
CA SER A 72 11.21 -13.24 34.42
C SER A 72 9.80 -13.84 34.39
N THR A 73 9.48 -14.62 33.35
CA THR A 73 8.53 -15.72 33.51
C THR A 73 8.92 -16.87 32.60
N THR A 74 9.85 -17.70 33.07
CA THR A 74 10.14 -19.01 32.49
C THR A 74 9.16 -20.02 33.06
N ALA A 75 8.39 -20.65 32.18
CA ALA A 75 7.52 -21.78 32.49
C ALA A 75 8.35 -22.98 33.00
N ARG A 76 7.97 -23.56 34.14
CA ARG A 76 8.47 -24.85 34.61
C ARG A 76 7.32 -25.82 34.81
N ARG A 77 7.32 -26.88 33.98
CA ARG A 77 6.56 -28.12 34.15
C ARG A 77 7.00 -28.80 35.46
N GLY A 78 6.03 -29.17 36.29
CA GLY A 78 6.21 -30.06 37.42
C GLY A 78 5.22 -31.21 37.35
N HIS A 79 5.73 -32.42 37.13
CA HIS A 79 5.01 -33.67 37.28
C HIS A 79 4.80 -33.97 38.78
N ILE A 80 3.58 -34.31 39.20
CA ILE A 80 3.34 -35.09 40.42
C ILE A 80 2.41 -36.26 40.08
N ARG A 81 2.82 -37.42 40.60
CA ARG A 81 2.30 -38.76 40.40
C ARG A 81 1.12 -39.08 41.33
N ILE A 82 0.19 -39.87 40.79
CA ILE A 82 -0.46 -41.06 41.36
C ILE A 82 -1.21 -40.89 42.71
N GLY A 83 -2.53 -41.09 42.64
CA GLY A 83 -3.38 -41.54 43.75
C GLY A 83 -4.68 -42.13 43.19
N ALA A 84 -4.80 -43.46 43.26
CA ALA A 84 -5.93 -44.26 42.78
C ALA A 84 -6.98 -44.49 43.89
N ALA A 85 -8.27 -44.46 43.54
CA ALA A 85 -9.39 -45.21 44.16
C ALA A 85 -10.67 -44.92 43.33
N LEU A 86 -11.15 -45.85 42.50
CA LEU A 86 -12.22 -46.83 42.79
C LEU A 86 -13.52 -46.23 43.34
N MET A 87 -14.60 -46.20 42.53
CA MET A 87 -15.93 -46.75 42.87
C MET A 87 -16.94 -46.69 41.70
N THR A 88 -17.28 -47.89 41.22
CA THR A 88 -18.62 -48.41 40.85
C THR A 88 -19.55 -47.69 39.87
N SER A 89 -19.66 -48.34 38.70
CA SER A 89 -20.78 -48.40 37.76
C SER A 89 -22.02 -49.09 38.34
N MET A 90 -23.22 -48.55 38.10
CA MET A 90 -24.45 -49.31 37.78
C MET A 90 -25.65 -48.37 37.56
N LEU A 91 -26.25 -48.36 36.36
CA LEU A 91 -27.69 -48.62 36.13
C LEU A 91 -28.03 -48.45 34.65
N ALA A 92 -28.82 -49.40 34.15
CA ALA A 92 -29.14 -49.64 32.76
C ALA A 92 -30.68 -49.71 32.58
N PHE A 93 -31.13 -49.47 31.34
CA PHE A 93 -32.43 -49.83 30.69
C PHE A 93 -33.70 -48.99 31.01
N PRO A 94 -34.76 -48.97 30.15
CA PRO A 94 -34.90 -49.43 28.74
C PRO A 94 -35.62 -48.46 27.73
N PHE A 95 -35.42 -48.78 26.44
CA PHE A 95 -36.33 -48.74 25.26
C PHE A 95 -37.53 -47.78 25.14
N LEU A 96 -37.61 -47.11 23.98
CA LEU A 96 -38.75 -47.27 23.06
C LEU A 96 -38.37 -46.94 21.61
N VAL A 97 -38.68 -47.90 20.74
CA VAL A 97 -38.58 -47.90 19.28
C VAL A 97 -39.75 -47.10 18.70
N GLY A 98 -39.46 -46.21 17.75
CA GLY A 98 -40.45 -45.58 16.88
C GLY A 98 -39.90 -45.54 15.46
N CYS A 99 -40.31 -46.51 14.62
CA CYS A 99 -40.08 -46.50 13.19
C CYS A 99 -41.02 -45.47 12.52
N ALA A 100 -40.46 -44.59 11.69
CA ALA A 100 -41.21 -43.94 10.62
C ALA A 100 -40.29 -43.67 9.42
N ASP A 101 -40.52 -44.48 8.39
CA ASP A 101 -40.40 -44.28 6.95
C ASP A 101 -39.07 -43.82 6.33
N GLN A 102 -38.46 -44.74 5.57
CA GLN A 102 -37.36 -44.46 4.65
C GLN A 102 -37.90 -44.05 3.27
N GLY A 103 -38.00 -42.74 3.05
CA GLY A 103 -38.01 -42.15 1.72
C GLY A 103 -36.61 -41.68 1.34
N LYS A 104 -35.93 -42.43 0.47
CA LYS A 104 -34.63 -42.07 -0.13
C LYS A 104 -34.75 -40.75 -0.91
N THR A 105 -34.04 -39.72 -0.44
CA THR A 105 -33.59 -38.60 -1.29
C THR A 105 -32.11 -38.35 -1.03
N ASN A 106 -31.28 -38.70 -2.01
CA ASN A 106 -29.88 -38.30 -2.09
C ASN A 106 -29.84 -36.79 -2.36
N GLY A 107 -29.88 -35.99 -1.31
CA GLY A 107 -29.52 -34.57 -1.34
C GLY A 107 -28.09 -34.44 -0.87
N SER A 108 -27.16 -34.26 -1.80
CA SER A 108 -25.79 -33.85 -1.51
C SER A 108 -25.86 -32.52 -0.77
N ALA A 109 -25.60 -32.52 0.53
CA ALA A 109 -25.53 -31.32 1.34
C ALA A 109 -24.29 -30.51 0.93
N SER A 110 -24.43 -29.69 -0.11
CA SER A 110 -23.60 -28.49 -0.22
C SER A 110 -24.05 -27.56 0.90
N SER A 111 -23.25 -27.45 1.96
CA SER A 111 -23.39 -26.39 2.94
C SER A 111 -22.99 -25.06 2.28
N SER A 112 -23.82 -24.54 1.38
CA SER A 112 -23.83 -23.11 1.07
C SER A 112 -24.46 -22.45 2.29
N GLY A 113 -23.61 -22.04 3.23
CA GLY A 113 -24.04 -21.22 4.36
C GLY A 113 -24.70 -19.96 3.80
N ASN A 114 -26.02 -19.93 3.85
CA ASN A 114 -26.82 -18.79 3.46
C ASN A 114 -26.49 -17.67 4.44
N SER A 115 -25.61 -16.72 4.09
CA SER A 115 -25.26 -15.55 4.91
C SER A 115 -26.39 -14.51 4.89
N GLY A 116 -27.63 -15.00 4.98
CA GLY A 116 -28.86 -14.32 4.62
C GLY A 116 -28.89 -12.87 5.09
N GLY A 117 -28.83 -11.94 4.12
CA GLY A 117 -29.06 -10.53 4.35
C GLY A 117 -28.01 -9.79 5.18
N MET A 118 -26.81 -10.36 5.39
CA MET A 118 -25.72 -9.64 6.06
C MET A 118 -25.38 -8.36 5.28
N THR A 119 -25.24 -7.24 5.99
CA THR A 119 -24.92 -5.94 5.40
C THR A 119 -23.49 -5.51 5.74
N VAL A 120 -22.68 -5.23 4.72
CA VAL A 120 -21.29 -4.81 4.89
C VAL A 120 -21.09 -3.43 4.30
N GLN A 121 -20.47 -2.52 5.04
CA GLN A 121 -20.01 -1.24 4.49
C GLN A 121 -18.51 -1.30 4.23
N PHE A 122 -18.10 -1.15 2.97
CA PHE A 122 -16.73 -0.81 2.63
C PHE A 122 -16.58 0.72 2.58
N VAL A 123 -15.77 1.29 3.48
CA VAL A 123 -15.33 2.69 3.44
C VAL A 123 -14.00 2.74 2.70
N ASN A 124 -14.10 2.86 1.37
CA ASN A 124 -13.00 2.88 0.43
C ASN A 124 -12.28 4.25 0.50
N PRO A 125 -10.96 4.28 0.77
CA PRO A 125 -10.23 5.54 0.89
C PRO A 125 -10.12 6.33 -0.40
N LEU A 126 -10.08 5.65 -1.56
CA LEU A 126 -9.90 6.27 -2.88
C LEU A 126 -10.67 5.49 -3.96
N PRO A 127 -12.01 5.55 -3.99
CA PRO A 127 -12.84 4.80 -4.95
C PRO A 127 -12.48 5.03 -6.43
N SER A 128 -11.87 6.18 -6.74
CA SER A 128 -11.48 6.54 -8.09
C SER A 128 -10.07 6.09 -8.49
N TYR A 129 -9.24 5.66 -7.53
CA TYR A 129 -7.88 5.19 -7.79
C TYR A 129 -7.91 3.72 -8.28
N PRO A 130 -7.19 3.34 -9.35
CA PRO A 130 -7.32 2.02 -9.99
C PRO A 130 -7.23 0.84 -9.03
N THR A 131 -6.16 0.77 -8.23
CA THR A 131 -5.95 -0.32 -7.26
C THR A 131 -7.09 -0.43 -6.23
N TRP A 132 -7.54 0.70 -5.68
CA TRP A 132 -8.63 0.74 -4.69
C TRP A 132 -10.00 0.44 -5.29
N ARG A 133 -10.25 0.86 -6.53
CA ARG A 133 -11.44 0.48 -7.30
C ARG A 133 -11.48 -1.03 -7.48
N GLN A 134 -10.37 -1.63 -7.89
CA GLN A 134 -10.29 -3.08 -8.12
C GLN A 134 -10.53 -3.88 -6.84
N ILE A 135 -9.99 -3.45 -5.70
CA ILE A 135 -10.30 -4.07 -4.39
C ILE A 135 -11.81 -4.04 -4.14
N GLY A 136 -12.44 -2.88 -4.31
CA GLY A 136 -13.88 -2.71 -4.11
C GLY A 136 -14.71 -3.58 -5.05
N ASP A 137 -14.36 -3.64 -6.34
CA ASP A 137 -15.07 -4.43 -7.34
C ASP A 137 -14.94 -5.94 -7.09
N CYS A 138 -13.74 -6.43 -6.75
CA CYS A 138 -13.54 -7.81 -6.36
C CYS A 138 -14.29 -8.18 -5.08
N MET A 139 -14.37 -7.26 -4.12
CA MET A 139 -15.15 -7.43 -2.89
C MET A 139 -16.65 -7.48 -3.17
N LYS A 140 -17.17 -6.62 -4.06
CA LYS A 140 -18.58 -6.66 -4.50
C LYS A 140 -18.93 -7.97 -5.21
N ASP A 141 -18.04 -8.46 -6.06
CA ASP A 141 -18.26 -9.72 -6.77
C ASP A 141 -18.27 -10.93 -5.84
N GLU A 142 -17.47 -10.91 -4.78
CA GLU A 142 -17.52 -11.92 -3.72
C GLU A 142 -18.79 -11.80 -2.87
N ALA A 143 -19.17 -10.58 -2.51
CA ALA A 143 -20.40 -10.33 -1.76
C ALA A 143 -21.63 -10.89 -2.48
N LYS A 144 -21.71 -10.75 -3.82
CA LYS A 144 -22.78 -11.36 -4.63
C LYS A 144 -22.80 -12.89 -4.53
N LYS A 145 -21.64 -13.55 -4.50
CA LYS A 145 -21.55 -15.02 -4.39
C LYS A 145 -21.98 -15.50 -3.01
N LEU A 146 -21.63 -14.75 -1.97
CA LEU A 146 -22.00 -15.07 -0.59
C LEU A 146 -23.47 -14.73 -0.30
N GLY A 147 -24.08 -13.78 -1.03
CA GLY A 147 -25.40 -13.26 -0.71
C GLY A 147 -25.36 -12.17 0.37
N VAL A 148 -24.24 -11.43 0.44
CA VAL A 148 -23.99 -10.30 1.33
C VAL A 148 -24.34 -8.99 0.60
N GLU A 149 -25.06 -8.08 1.26
CA GLU A 149 -25.28 -6.73 0.76
C GLU A 149 -24.08 -5.85 1.08
N LEU A 150 -23.17 -5.70 0.11
CA LEU A 150 -22.02 -4.81 0.24
C LEU A 150 -22.32 -3.43 -0.34
N THR A 151 -22.23 -2.40 0.49
CA THR A 151 -22.27 -0.99 0.08
C THR A 151 -20.90 -0.37 0.16
N GLU A 152 -20.54 0.45 -0.82
CA GLU A 152 -19.26 1.18 -0.86
C GLU A 152 -19.49 2.67 -0.70
N SER A 153 -18.64 3.33 0.09
CA SER A 153 -18.57 4.78 0.21
C SER A 153 -17.11 5.21 0.27
N GLY A 154 -16.83 6.48 0.00
CA GLY A 154 -15.48 7.03 0.10
C GLY A 154 -15.45 8.50 -0.31
N PRO A 155 -14.27 9.14 -0.23
CA PRO A 155 -14.06 10.46 -0.82
C PRO A 155 -14.29 10.45 -2.33
N THR A 156 -14.79 11.55 -2.90
CA THR A 156 -15.02 11.69 -4.35
C THR A 156 -13.78 12.20 -5.11
N GLY A 157 -12.77 12.71 -4.38
CA GLY A 157 -11.52 13.22 -4.93
C GLY A 157 -10.44 12.14 -5.15
N GLN A 158 -9.24 12.60 -5.52
CA GLN A 158 -8.03 11.76 -5.69
C GLN A 158 -7.11 11.79 -4.46
N ALA A 159 -7.53 12.48 -3.38
CA ALA A 159 -6.77 12.61 -2.14
C ALA A 159 -7.50 11.91 -1.00
N LEU A 160 -6.73 11.35 -0.06
CA LEU A 160 -7.25 10.77 1.17
C LEU A 160 -7.95 11.84 2.01
N ASP A 161 -9.12 11.51 2.54
CA ASP A 161 -9.85 12.35 3.51
C ASP A 161 -10.26 11.49 4.71
N ALA A 162 -9.36 11.41 5.69
CA ALA A 162 -9.56 10.66 6.91
C ALA A 162 -10.80 11.13 7.70
N THR A 163 -11.11 12.43 7.68
CA THR A 163 -12.26 12.99 8.41
C THR A 163 -13.58 12.52 7.80
N ALA A 164 -13.70 12.59 6.47
CA ALA A 164 -14.86 12.10 5.76
C ALA A 164 -15.05 10.59 5.96
N MET A 165 -13.96 9.81 5.88
CA MET A 165 -14.00 8.37 6.11
C MET A 165 -14.44 8.02 7.54
N ILE A 166 -13.91 8.69 8.57
CA ILE A 166 -14.34 8.48 9.97
C ILE A 166 -15.84 8.78 10.13
N LYS A 167 -16.37 9.82 9.47
CA LYS A 167 -17.81 10.11 9.45
C LYS A 167 -18.61 8.98 8.80
N GLN A 168 -18.11 8.40 7.71
CA GLN A 168 -18.74 7.26 7.02
C GLN A 168 -18.74 6.00 7.89
N VAL A 169 -17.65 5.72 8.63
CA VAL A 169 -17.60 4.62 9.62
C VAL A 169 -18.68 4.82 10.68
N ARG A 170 -18.76 6.01 11.31
CA ARG A 170 -19.81 6.32 12.31
C ARG A 170 -21.22 6.13 11.75
N GLN A 171 -21.44 6.56 10.51
CA GLN A 171 -22.74 6.43 9.87
C GLN A 171 -23.10 4.97 9.59
N ALA A 172 -22.14 4.15 9.16
CA ALA A 172 -22.34 2.72 9.00
C ALA A 172 -22.67 2.02 10.33
N THR A 173 -21.99 2.41 11.42
CA THR A 173 -22.32 1.95 12.77
C THR A 173 -23.73 2.37 13.19
N ALA A 174 -24.10 3.64 13.00
CA ALA A 174 -25.44 4.14 13.33
C ALA A 174 -26.55 3.45 12.51
N ASN A 175 -26.24 3.11 11.25
CA ASN A 175 -27.11 2.34 10.36
C ASN A 175 -27.12 0.84 10.69
N LYS A 176 -26.42 0.40 11.74
CA LYS A 176 -26.36 -0.99 12.22
C LYS A 176 -25.92 -1.99 11.15
N LYS A 177 -24.91 -1.62 10.35
CA LYS A 177 -24.26 -2.57 9.44
C LYS A 177 -23.67 -3.73 10.24
N ASP A 178 -23.66 -4.93 9.68
CA ASP A 178 -23.13 -6.11 10.36
C ASP A 178 -21.60 -6.10 10.42
N ALA A 179 -20.97 -5.57 9.38
CA ALA A 179 -19.54 -5.33 9.36
C ALA A 179 -19.17 -4.02 8.64
N ILE A 180 -18.02 -3.46 9.01
CA ILE A 180 -17.38 -2.33 8.36
C ILE A 180 -15.97 -2.74 7.95
N ILE A 181 -15.61 -2.45 6.70
CA ILE A 181 -14.26 -2.61 6.18
C ILE A 181 -13.69 -1.23 5.86
N THR A 182 -12.46 -0.91 6.27
CA THR A 182 -11.84 0.38 5.93
C THR A 182 -10.31 0.37 5.95
N PHE A 183 -9.70 1.39 5.34
CA PHE A 183 -8.28 1.72 5.50
C PHE A 183 -8.13 2.75 6.64
N PRO A 184 -7.51 2.40 7.78
CA PRO A 184 -7.36 3.31 8.92
C PRO A 184 -6.22 4.31 8.66
N SER A 185 -6.48 5.33 7.85
CA SER A 185 -5.48 6.30 7.36
C SER A 185 -4.96 7.29 8.41
N SER A 186 -5.45 7.22 9.65
CA SER A 186 -4.99 8.04 10.78
C SER A 186 -5.27 7.37 12.12
N THR A 187 -4.62 7.83 13.19
CA THR A 187 -4.84 7.33 14.56
C THR A 187 -6.28 7.53 15.07
N GLY A 188 -7.02 8.47 14.48
CA GLY A 188 -8.43 8.70 14.80
C GLY A 188 -9.36 7.52 14.48
N PHE A 189 -8.93 6.59 13.61
CA PHE A 189 -9.72 5.40 13.26
C PHE A 189 -9.86 4.41 14.42
N THR A 190 -8.83 4.26 15.25
CA THR A 190 -8.84 3.28 16.36
C THR A 190 -10.06 3.48 17.26
N GLN A 191 -10.33 4.72 17.68
CA GLN A 191 -11.44 5.00 18.59
C GLN A 191 -12.80 4.74 17.93
N VAL A 192 -12.99 5.17 16.68
CA VAL A 192 -14.28 4.99 16.00
C VAL A 192 -14.54 3.53 15.64
N LEU A 193 -13.52 2.76 15.30
CA LEU A 193 -13.66 1.32 15.04
C LEU A 193 -14.02 0.56 16.31
N LYS A 194 -13.39 0.87 17.45
CA LYS A 194 -13.77 0.30 18.75
C LYS A 194 -15.23 0.63 19.13
N GLN A 195 -15.67 1.86 18.87
CA GLN A 195 -17.08 2.23 19.05
C GLN A 195 -18.03 1.41 18.17
N ALA A 196 -17.60 1.03 16.97
CA ALA A 196 -18.38 0.14 16.11
C ALA A 196 -18.46 -1.29 16.68
N GLN A 197 -17.34 -1.81 17.19
CA GLN A 197 -17.29 -3.11 17.86
C GLN A 197 -18.18 -3.16 19.11
N ASP A 198 -18.12 -2.11 19.94
CA ASP A 198 -18.98 -1.98 21.14
C ASP A 198 -20.48 -1.98 20.77
N ALA A 199 -20.83 -1.54 19.56
CA ALA A 199 -22.17 -1.58 19.00
C ALA A 199 -22.53 -2.90 18.29
N GLY A 200 -21.64 -3.90 18.32
CA GLY A 200 -21.85 -5.23 17.73
C GLY A 200 -21.54 -5.32 16.23
N VAL A 201 -20.80 -4.36 15.68
CA VAL A 201 -20.35 -4.33 14.28
C VAL A 201 -18.96 -4.94 14.18
N VAL A 202 -18.77 -5.95 13.32
CA VAL A 202 -17.46 -6.54 13.05
C VAL A 202 -16.61 -5.55 12.25
N THR A 203 -15.35 -5.35 12.63
CA THR A 203 -14.46 -4.42 11.93
C THR A 203 -13.33 -5.13 11.18
N GLY A 204 -13.24 -4.87 9.88
CA GLY A 204 -12.15 -5.28 9.01
C GLY A 204 -11.25 -4.09 8.66
N THR A 205 -9.94 -4.27 8.73
CA THR A 205 -8.97 -3.26 8.25
C THR A 205 -8.08 -3.80 7.14
N ILE A 206 -7.76 -2.94 6.19
CA ILE A 206 -6.80 -3.19 5.12
C ILE A 206 -5.61 -2.26 5.28
N TYR A 207 -4.38 -2.74 5.06
CA TYR A 207 -3.14 -1.95 5.11
C TYR A 207 -2.92 -1.15 6.42
N GLY A 208 -3.60 -1.55 7.50
CA GLY A 208 -3.58 -0.91 8.80
C GLY A 208 -2.96 -1.79 9.88
N PRO A 209 -2.73 -1.24 11.08
CA PRO A 209 -2.40 -2.06 12.23
C PRO A 209 -3.60 -2.96 12.57
N GLY A 210 -3.34 -4.27 12.73
CA GLY A 210 -4.33 -5.27 13.11
C GLY A 210 -4.35 -5.53 14.61
N GLY A 211 -5.47 -6.04 15.13
CA GLY A 211 -5.62 -6.38 16.55
C GLY A 211 -6.69 -5.58 17.27
N LYS A 212 -7.14 -6.12 18.41
CA LYS A 212 -8.22 -5.55 19.24
C LYS A 212 -7.88 -4.16 19.77
N GLU A 213 -6.61 -3.89 20.03
CA GLU A 213 -6.11 -2.60 20.48
C GLU A 213 -6.31 -1.49 19.43
N PHE A 214 -6.34 -1.86 18.14
CA PHE A 214 -6.59 -0.95 17.02
C PHE A 214 -8.06 -0.95 16.56
N GLY A 215 -8.90 -1.78 17.17
CA GLY A 215 -10.30 -1.94 16.77
C GLY A 215 -10.48 -2.69 15.46
N ALA A 216 -9.59 -3.64 15.14
CA ALA A 216 -9.67 -4.49 13.96
C ALA A 216 -9.92 -5.95 14.40
N ASP A 217 -11.14 -6.46 14.20
CA ASP A 217 -11.45 -7.88 14.40
C ASP A 217 -10.77 -8.77 13.36
N TYR A 218 -10.61 -8.24 12.14
CA TYR A 218 -9.87 -8.87 11.06
C TYR A 218 -8.99 -7.84 10.37
N ASN A 219 -7.74 -8.19 10.07
CA ASN A 219 -6.83 -7.30 9.36
C ASN A 219 -6.11 -8.03 8.23
N ILE A 220 -5.97 -7.37 7.09
CA ILE A 220 -5.03 -7.78 6.04
C ILE A 220 -4.09 -6.62 5.74
N ALA A 221 -2.82 -6.81 6.08
CA ALA A 221 -1.74 -5.91 5.73
C ALA A 221 -0.52 -6.71 5.25
N PRO A 222 0.30 -6.15 4.35
CA PRO A 222 1.55 -6.77 3.99
C PRO A 222 2.54 -6.58 5.13
N ASP A 223 3.39 -7.58 5.34
CA ASP A 223 4.59 -7.39 6.14
C ASP A 223 5.63 -6.68 5.26
N PHE A 224 5.99 -5.46 5.63
CA PHE A 224 6.92 -4.64 4.86
C PHE A 224 8.34 -5.21 4.87
N SER A 225 8.74 -5.91 5.93
CA SER A 225 10.02 -6.62 5.96
C SER A 225 10.03 -7.79 4.96
N VAL A 226 8.92 -8.52 4.85
CA VAL A 226 8.74 -9.58 3.84
C VAL A 226 8.70 -9.02 2.43
N ILE A 227 8.12 -7.83 2.21
CA ILE A 227 8.23 -7.13 0.93
C ILE A 227 9.72 -6.89 0.62
N GLY A 228 10.46 -6.25 1.53
CA GLY A 228 11.89 -5.96 1.37
C GLY A 228 12.70 -7.21 1.04
N GLU A 229 12.48 -8.30 1.78
CA GLU A 229 13.10 -9.59 1.52
C GLU A 229 12.81 -10.11 0.11
N LYS A 230 11.55 -10.09 -0.33
CA LYS A 230 11.16 -10.54 -1.67
C LYS A 230 11.80 -9.73 -2.78
N LEU A 231 11.94 -8.41 -2.61
CA LEU A 231 12.59 -7.55 -3.59
C LEU A 231 14.07 -7.93 -3.75
N VAL A 232 14.78 -8.10 -2.63
CA VAL A 232 16.20 -8.49 -2.66
C VAL A 232 16.39 -9.88 -3.24
N ASN A 233 15.57 -10.85 -2.83
CA ASN A 233 15.66 -12.21 -3.36
C ASN A 233 15.42 -12.25 -4.88
N ALA A 234 14.52 -11.42 -5.40
CA ALA A 234 14.28 -11.32 -6.83
C ALA A 234 15.47 -10.70 -7.58
N VAL A 235 16.10 -9.66 -7.02
CA VAL A 235 17.33 -9.08 -7.57
C VAL A 235 18.48 -10.09 -7.52
N ALA A 236 18.66 -10.78 -6.39
CA ALA A 236 19.72 -11.78 -6.20
C ALA A 236 19.62 -12.95 -7.20
N ALA A 237 18.40 -13.27 -7.65
CA ALA A 237 18.16 -14.30 -8.68
C ALA A 237 18.57 -13.86 -10.10
N LEU A 238 18.79 -12.57 -10.34
CA LEU A 238 19.34 -12.07 -11.61
C LEU A 238 20.83 -12.41 -11.72
N PRO A 239 21.35 -12.69 -12.93
CA PRO A 239 22.76 -12.98 -13.12
C PRO A 239 23.65 -11.78 -12.78
N GLY A 240 24.84 -12.05 -12.24
CA GLY A 240 25.84 -11.02 -11.93
C GLY A 240 25.76 -10.49 -10.49
N LYS A 241 26.51 -9.42 -10.25
CA LYS A 241 26.55 -8.71 -8.96
C LYS A 241 25.69 -7.45 -9.06
N HIS A 242 24.97 -7.15 -8.00
CA HIS A 242 24.02 -6.04 -7.92
C HIS A 242 24.35 -5.12 -6.76
N VAL A 243 24.36 -3.82 -7.03
CA VAL A 243 24.54 -2.77 -6.04
C VAL A 243 23.24 -1.99 -5.95
N LEU A 244 22.57 -2.09 -4.80
CA LEU A 244 21.26 -1.51 -4.58
C LEU A 244 21.37 -0.05 -4.13
N GLY A 245 20.63 0.82 -4.81
CA GLY A 245 20.24 2.13 -4.31
C GLY A 245 18.80 2.06 -3.80
N LEU A 246 18.58 2.32 -2.51
CA LEU A 246 17.26 2.20 -1.91
C LEU A 246 16.51 3.52 -1.94
N VAL A 247 15.23 3.48 -2.31
CA VAL A 247 14.32 4.62 -2.16
C VAL A 247 13.20 4.20 -1.21
N ALA A 248 13.23 4.73 0.01
CA ALA A 248 12.27 4.41 1.07
C ALA A 248 11.32 5.59 1.35
N ALA A 249 10.22 5.31 2.04
CA ALA A 249 9.31 6.35 2.50
C ALA A 249 9.98 7.18 3.61
N ALA A 250 10.50 6.51 4.64
CA ALA A 250 11.17 7.12 5.78
C ALA A 250 12.12 6.11 6.43
N ASP A 251 12.96 6.58 7.36
CA ASP A 251 13.84 5.79 8.22
C ASP A 251 13.15 5.28 9.49
N THR A 252 11.83 5.45 9.58
CA THR A 252 10.98 5.06 10.71
C THR A 252 9.72 4.34 10.21
N GLY A 253 8.99 3.71 11.14
CA GLY A 253 7.72 3.04 10.85
C GLY A 253 7.83 1.97 9.75
N LEU A 254 6.87 1.98 8.81
CA LEU A 254 6.82 1.01 7.71
C LEU A 254 8.04 1.12 6.77
N GLY A 255 8.56 2.34 6.57
CA GLY A 255 9.78 2.55 5.78
C GLY A 255 10.98 1.86 6.40
N LYS A 256 11.13 1.95 7.73
CA LYS A 256 12.18 1.22 8.48
C LYS A 256 11.99 -0.28 8.42
N SER A 257 10.77 -0.78 8.63
CA SER A 257 10.47 -2.22 8.54
C SER A 257 10.83 -2.79 7.17
N TRP A 258 10.52 -2.05 6.09
CA TRP A 258 10.92 -2.43 4.74
C TRP A 258 12.45 -2.46 4.56
N MET A 259 13.15 -1.42 5.01
CA MET A 259 14.62 -1.37 4.94
C MET A 259 15.26 -2.52 5.74
N ASP A 260 14.74 -2.83 6.93
CA ASP A 260 15.23 -3.95 7.74
C ASP A 260 15.10 -5.29 7.00
N GLY A 261 13.99 -5.49 6.28
CA GLY A 261 13.80 -6.65 5.42
C GLY A 261 14.80 -6.70 4.26
N VAL A 262 15.03 -5.56 3.60
CA VAL A 262 16.02 -5.43 2.53
C VAL A 262 17.43 -5.73 3.03
N GLU A 263 17.85 -5.10 4.14
CA GLU A 263 19.19 -5.29 4.73
C GLU A 263 19.41 -6.72 5.20
N ALA A 264 18.44 -7.30 5.91
CA ALA A 264 18.52 -8.67 6.42
C ALA A 264 18.55 -9.71 5.29
N ALA A 265 17.88 -9.45 4.16
CA ALA A 265 17.93 -10.32 2.99
C ALA A 265 19.26 -10.17 2.24
N ALA A 266 19.73 -8.93 2.00
CA ALA A 266 20.97 -8.68 1.29
C ALA A 266 22.18 -9.31 1.99
N ALA A 267 22.21 -9.25 3.33
CA ALA A 267 23.24 -9.89 4.16
C ALA A 267 23.31 -11.43 4.02
N LYS A 268 22.29 -12.07 3.45
CA LYS A 268 22.23 -13.52 3.19
C LYS A 268 22.59 -13.88 1.75
N THR A 269 23.01 -12.92 0.93
CA THR A 269 23.37 -13.12 -0.47
C THR A 269 24.85 -12.83 -0.70
N ASP A 270 25.46 -13.51 -1.67
CA ASP A 270 26.86 -13.29 -2.05
C ASP A 270 27.01 -12.28 -3.21
N ASN A 271 25.89 -11.92 -3.86
CA ASN A 271 25.89 -11.11 -5.08
C ASN A 271 25.11 -9.79 -4.97
N VAL A 272 24.51 -9.46 -3.82
CA VAL A 272 23.83 -8.17 -3.60
C VAL A 272 24.52 -7.38 -2.50
N THR A 273 24.79 -6.10 -2.76
CA THR A 273 25.24 -5.13 -1.75
C THR A 273 24.36 -3.88 -1.77
N ILE A 274 24.33 -3.12 -0.68
CA ILE A 274 23.57 -1.87 -0.58
C ILE A 274 24.55 -0.70 -0.58
N ALA A 275 24.39 0.24 -1.52
CA ALA A 275 25.22 1.43 -1.61
C ALA A 275 24.73 2.56 -0.69
N GLY A 276 23.42 2.73 -0.58
CA GLY A 276 22.82 3.79 0.21
C GLY A 276 21.30 3.85 0.07
N ALA A 277 20.68 4.70 0.88
CA ALA A 277 19.24 4.93 0.88
C ALA A 277 18.91 6.42 0.83
N VAL A 278 17.82 6.76 0.14
CA VAL A 278 17.21 8.10 0.13
C VAL A 278 15.73 8.00 0.47
N TYR A 279 15.16 9.11 0.95
CA TYR A 279 13.81 9.14 1.51
C TYR A 279 12.91 10.12 0.76
N THR A 280 11.72 9.67 0.40
CA THR A 280 10.75 10.48 -0.37
C THR A 280 9.48 10.77 0.39
N GLY A 281 9.17 10.06 1.47
CA GLY A 281 7.87 10.14 2.14
C GLY A 281 6.71 9.73 1.25
N ASP A 282 6.96 8.88 0.24
CA ASP A 282 6.00 8.49 -0.80
C ASP A 282 5.48 9.68 -1.63
N ASP A 283 6.28 10.76 -1.71
CA ASP A 283 6.00 11.97 -2.47
C ASP A 283 6.69 11.93 -3.84
N ALA A 284 5.88 11.84 -4.91
CA ALA A 284 6.37 11.80 -6.28
C ALA A 284 7.24 13.03 -6.66
N ALA A 285 6.98 14.21 -6.07
CA ALA A 285 7.76 15.41 -6.35
C ALA A 285 9.20 15.34 -5.81
N LYS A 286 9.43 14.52 -4.77
CA LYS A 286 10.75 14.30 -4.18
C LYS A 286 11.54 13.19 -4.87
N ALA A 287 10.88 12.31 -5.62
CA ALA A 287 11.53 11.14 -6.22
C ALA A 287 12.70 11.51 -7.14
N LEU A 288 12.50 12.39 -8.12
CA LEU A 288 13.56 12.77 -9.07
C LEU A 288 14.81 13.37 -8.39
N PRO A 289 14.71 14.44 -7.56
CA PRO A 289 15.90 15.01 -6.94
C PRO A 289 16.62 14.03 -6.00
N GLN A 290 15.88 13.18 -5.26
CA GLN A 290 16.47 12.19 -4.36
C GLN A 290 17.23 11.10 -5.14
N VAL A 291 16.64 10.56 -6.22
CA VAL A 291 17.29 9.53 -7.02
C VAL A 291 18.49 10.09 -7.79
N ASN A 292 18.45 11.33 -8.29
CA ASN A 292 19.62 11.99 -8.87
C ASN A 292 20.76 12.11 -7.84
N GLY A 293 20.44 12.50 -6.60
CA GLY A 293 21.42 12.55 -5.51
C GLY A 293 22.05 11.18 -5.23
N LEU A 294 21.22 10.13 -5.15
CA LEU A 294 21.65 8.76 -4.97
C LEU A 294 22.60 8.29 -6.10
N LEU A 295 22.23 8.49 -7.37
CA LEU A 295 23.04 8.08 -8.53
C LEU A 295 24.33 8.89 -8.70
N THR A 296 24.34 10.14 -8.19
CA THR A 296 25.54 10.99 -8.13
C THR A 296 26.50 10.50 -7.05
N ALA A 297 26.00 10.20 -5.86
CA ALA A 297 26.81 9.71 -4.74
C ALA A 297 27.31 8.28 -4.93
N HIS A 298 26.52 7.44 -5.61
CA HIS A 298 26.78 6.02 -5.81
C HIS A 298 26.73 5.67 -7.30
N PRO A 299 27.80 5.97 -8.05
CA PRO A 299 27.81 5.78 -9.49
C PRO A 299 27.83 4.32 -9.94
N ASP A 300 28.06 3.40 -9.02
CA ASP A 300 28.10 1.96 -9.18
C ASP A 300 26.74 1.26 -8.96
N VAL A 301 25.69 1.99 -8.53
CA VAL A 301 24.34 1.43 -8.38
C VAL A 301 23.84 0.82 -9.69
N THR A 302 23.49 -0.47 -9.63
CA THR A 302 22.93 -1.23 -10.75
C THR A 302 21.42 -1.37 -10.64
N GLU A 303 20.86 -1.29 -9.43
CA GLU A 303 19.44 -1.49 -9.16
C GLU A 303 18.92 -0.40 -8.23
N ILE A 304 17.90 0.34 -8.66
CA ILE A 304 17.11 1.20 -7.78
C ILE A 304 15.94 0.37 -7.26
N VAL A 305 15.86 0.18 -5.94
CA VAL A 305 14.85 -0.69 -5.31
C VAL A 305 13.89 0.13 -4.47
N THR A 306 12.60 -0.07 -4.70
CA THR A 306 11.49 0.58 -3.97
C THR A 306 10.25 -0.31 -3.98
N HIS A 307 9.39 -0.18 -2.96
CA HIS A 307 8.04 -0.75 -2.97
C HIS A 307 6.97 0.28 -3.37
N MET A 308 7.35 1.55 -3.54
CA MET A 308 6.44 2.67 -3.77
C MET A 308 6.32 2.99 -5.26
N GLY A 309 5.12 2.91 -5.81
CA GLY A 309 4.87 3.26 -7.21
C GLY A 309 5.03 4.75 -7.51
N THR A 310 4.86 5.63 -6.52
CA THR A 310 5.02 7.09 -6.68
C THR A 310 6.43 7.50 -7.09
N VAL A 311 7.43 6.65 -6.79
CA VAL A 311 8.84 6.87 -7.12
C VAL A 311 9.13 6.60 -8.60
N THR A 312 8.35 5.74 -9.26
CA THR A 312 8.63 5.22 -10.60
C THR A 312 8.91 6.31 -11.65
N PRO A 313 8.10 7.38 -11.79
CA PRO A 313 8.37 8.43 -12.77
C PRO A 313 9.70 9.15 -12.52
N GLY A 314 9.98 9.49 -11.25
CA GLY A 314 11.20 10.20 -10.86
C GLY A 314 12.46 9.35 -11.02
N ALA A 315 12.41 8.08 -10.63
CA ALA A 315 13.52 7.14 -10.80
C ALA A 315 13.81 6.88 -12.28
N THR A 316 12.78 6.65 -13.10
CA THR A 316 12.93 6.45 -14.54
C THR A 316 13.56 7.67 -15.22
N ALA A 317 13.10 8.88 -14.85
CA ALA A 317 13.67 10.12 -15.37
C ALA A 317 15.14 10.31 -14.95
N ALA A 318 15.50 9.97 -13.69
CA ALA A 318 16.88 10.04 -13.20
C ALA A 318 17.81 9.05 -13.93
N ILE A 319 17.38 7.80 -14.12
CA ILE A 319 18.15 6.80 -14.90
C ILE A 319 18.42 7.32 -16.32
N LYS A 320 17.40 7.90 -16.96
CA LYS A 320 17.50 8.46 -18.31
C LYS A 320 18.44 9.68 -18.36
N SER A 321 18.30 10.64 -17.44
CA SER A 321 19.14 11.85 -17.42
C SER A 321 20.61 11.56 -17.09
N HIS A 322 20.90 10.52 -16.31
CA HIS A 322 22.25 10.04 -16.04
C HIS A 322 22.82 9.15 -17.17
N GLY A 323 22.06 8.91 -18.25
CA GLY A 323 22.51 8.07 -19.37
C GLY A 323 22.73 6.61 -18.99
N ARG A 324 21.96 6.08 -18.03
CA ARG A 324 22.15 4.74 -17.44
C ARG A 324 21.11 3.71 -17.86
N VAL A 325 20.30 4.00 -18.87
CA VAL A 325 19.38 3.00 -19.44
C VAL A 325 20.17 1.77 -19.87
N GLY A 326 19.74 0.59 -19.44
CA GLY A 326 20.41 -0.69 -19.68
C GLY A 326 21.63 -0.97 -18.79
N LYS A 327 21.95 -0.09 -17.83
CA LYS A 327 23.06 -0.24 -16.86
C LYS A 327 22.59 -0.16 -15.42
N THR A 328 21.67 0.77 -15.14
CA THR A 328 20.93 0.85 -13.89
C THR A 328 19.47 0.58 -14.21
N PHE A 329 18.87 -0.36 -13.52
CA PHE A 329 17.46 -0.70 -13.66
C PHE A 329 16.68 -0.26 -12.43
N LEU A 330 15.39 -0.05 -12.61
CA LEU A 330 14.43 0.12 -11.54
C LEU A 330 13.75 -1.22 -11.25
N LEU A 331 13.62 -1.58 -9.97
CA LEU A 331 12.56 -2.46 -9.51
C LEU A 331 11.33 -1.60 -9.21
N ALA A 332 10.31 -1.68 -10.06
CA ALA A 332 9.12 -0.84 -9.96
C ALA A 332 8.15 -1.32 -8.86
N GLY A 333 7.61 -0.39 -8.07
CA GLY A 333 6.61 -0.67 -7.05
C GLY A 333 5.19 -0.64 -7.63
N GLY A 334 4.74 -1.71 -8.27
CA GLY A 334 3.39 -1.80 -8.85
C GLY A 334 3.31 -1.36 -10.31
N HIS A 335 2.21 -1.73 -10.95
CA HIS A 335 1.93 -1.45 -12.37
C HIS A 335 1.66 0.03 -12.65
N ASP A 336 1.08 0.72 -11.66
CA ASP A 336 0.65 2.11 -11.68
C ASP A 336 1.83 3.09 -11.84
N ASN A 337 1.53 4.38 -12.05
CA ASN A 337 2.54 5.46 -12.18
C ASN A 337 3.62 5.20 -13.23
N GLY A 338 3.28 4.44 -14.27
CA GLY A 338 4.21 4.08 -15.35
C GLY A 338 5.09 2.87 -15.07
N GLY A 339 4.82 2.08 -14.02
CA GLY A 339 5.59 0.85 -13.72
C GLY A 339 5.59 -0.14 -14.88
N SER A 340 4.41 -0.42 -15.44
CA SER A 340 4.30 -1.32 -16.61
C SER A 340 5.08 -0.80 -17.82
N LYS A 341 4.99 0.51 -18.07
CA LYS A 341 5.70 1.19 -19.16
C LYS A 341 7.22 1.17 -18.94
N ALA A 342 7.68 1.34 -17.71
CA ALA A 342 9.10 1.29 -17.37
C ALA A 342 9.69 -0.10 -17.65
N VAL A 343 8.93 -1.17 -17.38
CA VAL A 343 9.31 -2.55 -17.72
C VAL A 343 9.31 -2.77 -19.24
N GLU A 344 8.29 -2.28 -19.93
CA GLU A 344 8.20 -2.37 -21.39
C GLU A 344 9.40 -1.71 -22.09
N GLU A 345 9.75 -0.49 -21.66
CA GLU A 345 10.87 0.32 -22.15
C GLU A 345 12.25 -0.17 -21.69
N GLY A 346 12.32 -1.14 -20.76
CA GLY A 346 13.57 -1.70 -20.24
C GLY A 346 14.32 -0.79 -19.27
N THR A 347 13.71 0.29 -18.78
CA THR A 347 14.24 1.08 -17.66
C THR A 347 13.97 0.44 -16.30
N ALA A 348 12.96 -0.43 -16.22
CA ALA A 348 12.76 -1.35 -15.12
C ALA A 348 12.96 -2.78 -15.62
N ASN A 349 13.60 -3.63 -14.82
CA ASN A 349 13.80 -5.05 -15.13
C ASN A 349 12.87 -5.96 -14.32
N LEU A 350 12.44 -5.49 -13.15
CA LEU A 350 11.58 -6.18 -12.21
C LEU A 350 10.44 -5.26 -11.77
N ILE A 351 9.32 -5.86 -11.37
CA ILE A 351 8.15 -5.16 -10.85
C ILE A 351 7.49 -5.98 -9.74
N LEU A 352 7.19 -5.31 -8.63
CA LEU A 352 6.40 -5.85 -7.52
C LEU A 352 4.92 -5.73 -7.88
N LEU A 353 4.19 -6.84 -7.84
CA LEU A 353 2.74 -6.92 -8.04
C LEU A 353 2.08 -7.58 -6.83
N GLN A 354 0.83 -7.18 -6.57
CA GLN A 354 -0.01 -7.67 -5.49
C GLN A 354 -1.31 -8.28 -6.05
N ASP A 355 -1.77 -9.36 -5.42
CA ASP A 355 -3.09 -9.94 -5.71
C ASP A 355 -4.17 -9.23 -4.88
N VAL A 356 -4.47 -7.98 -5.25
CA VAL A 356 -5.42 -7.14 -4.51
C VAL A 356 -6.87 -7.62 -4.65
N CYS A 357 -7.15 -8.40 -5.69
CA CYS A 357 -8.46 -9.01 -5.88
C CYS A 357 -8.70 -10.13 -4.86
N THR A 358 -7.74 -11.04 -4.70
CA THR A 358 -7.81 -12.06 -3.64
C THR A 358 -7.81 -11.41 -2.27
N LEU A 359 -7.03 -10.35 -2.06
CA LEU A 359 -7.07 -9.56 -0.82
C LEU A 359 -8.50 -9.08 -0.51
N GLY A 360 -9.14 -8.38 -1.43
CA GLY A 360 -10.50 -7.84 -1.22
C GLY A 360 -11.53 -8.92 -0.89
N LYS A 361 -11.44 -10.08 -1.56
CA LYS A 361 -12.27 -11.26 -1.29
C LYS A 361 -12.05 -11.81 0.11
N GLN A 362 -10.79 -12.08 0.47
CA GLN A 362 -10.41 -12.60 1.79
C GLN A 362 -10.79 -11.66 2.92
N LEU A 363 -10.74 -10.34 2.69
CA LEU A 363 -11.15 -9.35 3.67
C LEU A 363 -12.65 -9.41 3.93
N LEU A 364 -13.46 -9.62 2.89
CA LEU A 364 -14.90 -9.85 3.04
C LEU A 364 -15.17 -11.20 3.73
N ASP A 365 -14.54 -12.28 3.25
CA ASP A 365 -14.70 -13.62 3.81
C ASP A 365 -14.40 -13.62 5.32
N GLY A 366 -13.29 -12.98 5.72
CA GLY A 366 -12.88 -12.90 7.12
C GLY A 366 -13.90 -12.20 8.01
N VAL A 367 -14.44 -11.04 7.59
CA VAL A 367 -15.46 -10.35 8.40
C VAL A 367 -16.79 -11.11 8.44
N VAL A 368 -17.15 -11.81 7.35
CA VAL A 368 -18.34 -12.67 7.28
C VAL A 368 -18.19 -13.88 8.22
N ASP A 369 -17.04 -14.55 8.18
CA ASP A 369 -16.75 -15.69 9.03
C ASP A 369 -16.75 -15.31 10.51
N ILE A 370 -16.11 -14.20 10.88
CA ILE A 370 -16.14 -13.69 12.27
C ILE A 370 -17.57 -13.39 12.70
N LYS A 371 -18.38 -12.74 11.86
CA LYS A 371 -19.79 -12.44 12.18
C LYS A 371 -20.61 -13.72 12.40
N GLN A 372 -20.27 -14.79 11.70
CA GLN A 372 -20.90 -16.10 11.84
C GLN A 372 -20.30 -16.97 12.97
N GLY A 373 -19.35 -16.43 13.75
CA GLY A 373 -18.68 -17.16 14.83
C GLY A 373 -17.71 -18.23 14.35
N LYS A 374 -17.25 -18.14 13.10
CA LYS A 374 -16.27 -19.05 12.51
C LYS A 374 -14.85 -18.49 12.65
N PRO A 375 -13.82 -19.36 12.65
CA PRO A 375 -12.43 -18.90 12.57
C PRO A 375 -12.16 -18.17 11.24
N ALA A 376 -11.48 -17.03 11.31
CA ALA A 376 -10.98 -16.29 10.16
C ALA A 376 -9.46 -16.13 10.28
N PRO A 377 -8.66 -17.03 9.70
CA PRO A 377 -7.20 -16.88 9.75
C PRO A 377 -6.77 -15.70 8.89
N GLU A 378 -5.89 -14.86 9.42
CA GLU A 378 -5.26 -13.81 8.62
C GLU A 378 -4.37 -14.45 7.54
N VAL A 379 -4.61 -14.07 6.28
CA VAL A 379 -3.81 -14.54 5.15
C VAL A 379 -2.98 -13.37 4.64
N PRO A 380 -1.65 -13.50 4.57
CA PRO A 380 -0.80 -12.45 4.01
C PRO A 380 -1.16 -12.17 2.55
N ILE A 381 -1.04 -10.90 2.17
CA ILE A 381 -1.21 -10.48 0.78
C ILE A 381 -0.22 -11.25 -0.10
N LYS A 382 -0.72 -11.83 -1.19
CA LYS A 382 0.16 -12.51 -2.14
C LYS A 382 0.93 -11.48 -2.95
N LEU A 383 2.24 -11.65 -2.99
CA LEU A 383 3.19 -10.77 -3.67
C LEU A 383 3.93 -11.56 -4.74
N LYS A 384 4.13 -10.94 -5.89
CA LYS A 384 5.00 -11.44 -6.96
C LYS A 384 5.98 -10.36 -7.36
N VAL A 385 7.25 -10.71 -7.52
CA VAL A 385 8.26 -9.85 -8.15
C VAL A 385 8.65 -10.53 -9.44
N VAL A 386 8.41 -9.87 -10.56
CA VAL A 386 8.49 -10.51 -11.89
C VAL A 386 9.17 -9.63 -12.91
N GLY A 387 9.69 -10.25 -13.96
CA GLY A 387 10.20 -9.56 -15.15
C GLY A 387 9.14 -9.40 -16.25
N LYS A 388 9.57 -8.81 -17.37
CA LYS A 388 8.73 -8.47 -18.53
C LYS A 388 7.88 -9.65 -19.04
N ASP A 389 8.46 -10.85 -19.13
CA ASP A 389 7.81 -12.02 -19.75
C ASP A 389 6.57 -12.51 -18.99
N GLN A 390 6.50 -12.23 -17.68
CA GLN A 390 5.39 -12.67 -16.83
C GLN A 390 4.36 -11.56 -16.59
N LEU A 391 4.74 -10.29 -16.82
CA LEU A 391 3.95 -9.13 -16.43
C LEU A 391 2.56 -9.14 -17.06
N GLU A 392 2.46 -9.21 -18.40
CA GLU A 392 1.17 -9.13 -19.08
C GLU A 392 0.20 -10.26 -18.68
N GLY A 393 0.72 -11.47 -18.43
CA GLY A 393 -0.08 -12.59 -17.95
C GLY A 393 -0.70 -12.30 -16.60
N LEU A 394 0.10 -11.77 -15.68
CA LEU A 394 -0.34 -11.43 -14.33
C LEU A 394 -1.30 -10.24 -14.30
N LEU A 395 -1.09 -9.22 -15.14
CA LEU A 395 -2.04 -8.11 -15.26
C LEU A 395 -3.41 -8.61 -15.76
N ARG A 396 -3.45 -9.57 -16.70
CA ARG A 396 -4.71 -10.20 -17.15
C ARG A 396 -5.39 -11.02 -16.06
N GLU A 397 -4.61 -11.59 -15.15
CA GLU A 397 -5.12 -12.27 -13.95
C GLU A 397 -5.57 -11.29 -12.84
N GLY A 398 -5.34 -9.99 -13.01
CA GLY A 398 -5.73 -8.95 -12.05
C GLY A 398 -4.69 -8.65 -10.97
N TRP A 399 -3.43 -8.99 -11.18
CA TRP A 399 -2.34 -8.53 -10.31
C TRP A 399 -2.00 -7.06 -10.63
N VAL A 400 -1.70 -6.25 -9.62
CA VAL A 400 -1.40 -4.81 -9.77
C VAL A 400 -0.21 -4.31 -8.97
#